data_AF-V4KEE7-F1
#
_entry.id   AF-V4KEE7-F1
#
_cell.length_a   1.000
_cell.length_b   1.000
_cell.length_c   1.000
_cell.angle_alpha   90.00
_cell.angle_beta   90.00
_cell.angle_gamma   90.00
#
_symmetry.space_group_name_H-M   'P 1'
#
loop_
_entity.id
_entity.type
_entity.pdbx_description
1 polymer ?
#
loop_
_entity_poly.entity_id
_entity_poly.type
_entity_poly.pdbx_seq_one_letter_code
_entity_poly.pdbx_strand_id
1 'polypeptide(L)' 'MGDKETGLIGEEEMKKMSYLKAVVGMKMILFGAGRRICLGIGLTMLYLEYYVANMMNEFEWKEVEGDE' A
#
# COMPACT_ATOMS: atom_id res chain seq x y z
N MET A 1 -1.51 -25.54 -26.14
CA MET A 1 -2.15 -24.74 -25.08
C MET A 1 -1.07 -24.37 -24.10
N GLY A 2 -0.45 -23.19 -24.16
CA GLY A 2 -1.10 -21.92 -23.79
C GLY A 2 -1.23 -21.94 -22.26
N ASP A 3 -0.40 -21.25 -21.48
CA ASP A 3 -0.14 -19.82 -21.61
C ASP A 3 1.32 -19.43 -21.31
N LYS A 4 1.94 -18.81 -22.31
CA LYS A 4 3.22 -18.10 -22.21
C LYS A 4 2.91 -16.63 -21.89
N GLU A 5 2.50 -16.29 -20.67
CA GLU A 5 2.20 -14.88 -20.33
C GLU A 5 2.58 -14.42 -18.91
N THR A 6 3.47 -15.10 -18.20
CA THR A 6 4.20 -14.41 -17.11
C THR A 6 5.45 -13.78 -17.70
N GLY A 7 5.20 -12.75 -18.53
CA GLY A 7 6.22 -11.80 -18.95
C GLY A 7 6.95 -11.29 -17.71
N LEU A 8 8.28 -11.23 -17.82
CA LEU A 8 9.15 -10.62 -16.81
C LEU A 8 8.64 -9.21 -16.55
N ILE A 9 7.92 -9.05 -15.45
CA ILE A 9 7.48 -7.76 -14.93
C ILE A 9 8.77 -7.03 -14.59
N GLY A 10 9.18 -6.10 -15.46
CA GLY A 10 10.42 -5.34 -15.30
C GLY A 10 10.48 -4.67 -13.94
N GLU A 11 11.68 -4.39 -13.42
CA GLU A 11 11.88 -3.77 -12.11
C GLU A 11 11.04 -2.50 -11.88
N GLU A 12 10.70 -1.79 -12.95
CA GLU A 12 9.85 -0.61 -12.93
C GLU A 12 8.37 -0.94 -12.65
N GLU A 13 7.85 -2.03 -13.23
CA GLU A 13 6.52 -2.56 -12.90
C GLU A 13 6.52 -3.24 -11.52
N MET A 14 7.65 -3.83 -11.10
CA MET A 14 7.85 -4.32 -9.73
C MET A 14 7.81 -3.17 -8.71
N LYS A 15 8.40 -2.01 -9.03
CA LYS A 15 8.29 -0.78 -8.23
C LYS A 15 6.86 -0.26 -8.19
N LYS A 16 6.14 -0.19 -9.32
CA LYS A 16 4.71 0.18 -9.32
C LYS A 16 3.86 -0.78 -8.47
N MET A 17 4.15 -2.08 -8.53
CA MET A 17 3.55 -3.09 -7.66
C MET A 17 3.99 -2.98 -6.19
N SER A 18 5.18 -2.46 -5.86
CA SER A 18 5.58 -2.24 -4.46
C SER A 18 4.84 -1.07 -3.82
N TYR A 19 4.60 0.01 -4.56
CA TYR A 19 3.87 1.19 -4.05
C TYR A 19 2.35 0.94 -3.96
N LEU A 20 1.76 0.14 -4.86
CA LEU A 20 0.31 -0.13 -4.86
C LEU A 20 -0.10 -1.46 -4.20
N LYS A 21 0.81 -2.43 -4.04
CA LYS A 21 0.48 -3.80 -3.60
C LYS A 21 1.15 -4.18 -2.29
N ALA A 22 1.12 -3.28 -1.30
CA ALA A 22 1.58 -3.56 0.05
C ALA A 22 0.73 -4.61 0.82
N VAL A 23 -0.32 -5.20 0.21
CA VAL A 23 -1.24 -6.09 0.93
C VAL A 23 -1.06 -7.57 0.59
N VAL A 24 -0.48 -7.94 -0.57
CA VAL A 24 -0.57 -9.34 -1.06
C VAL A 24 0.76 -9.94 -1.56
N GLY A 25 1.90 -9.23 -1.46
CA GLY A 25 3.15 -9.78 -1.98
C GLY A 25 4.42 -9.18 -1.38
N MET A 26 4.91 -9.83 -0.32
CA MET A 26 6.28 -9.78 0.23
C MET A 26 6.57 -8.79 1.39
N LYS A 27 7.16 -9.40 2.44
CA LYS A 27 7.90 -8.90 3.62
C LYS A 27 7.15 -8.35 4.85
N MET A 28 5.91 -7.86 4.78
CA MET A 28 5.14 -7.51 5.99
C MET A 28 3.69 -7.97 5.90
N ILE A 29 3.24 -8.75 6.88
CA ILE A 29 1.84 -9.12 7.05
C ILE A 29 1.24 -8.15 8.08
N LEU A 30 0.93 -6.92 7.66
CA LEU A 30 0.48 -5.83 8.55
C LEU A 30 -0.91 -6.09 9.16
N PHE A 31 -1.75 -6.87 8.48
CA PHE A 31 -3.14 -7.11 8.89
C PHE A 31 -3.52 -8.60 8.84
N GLY A 32 -2.55 -9.49 9.02
CA GLY A 32 -2.77 -10.93 8.89
C GLY A 32 -2.87 -11.41 7.44
N ALA A 33 -2.85 -12.73 7.26
CA ALA A 33 -2.99 -13.39 5.96
C ALA A 33 -3.75 -14.72 6.10
N GLY A 34 -4.29 -15.22 4.98
CA GLY A 34 -5.04 -16.48 4.96
C GLY A 34 -6.42 -16.37 5.60
N ARG A 35 -6.93 -17.49 6.15
CA ARG A 35 -8.31 -17.58 6.68
C ARG A 35 -8.59 -16.72 7.93
N ARG A 36 -7.56 -16.12 8.54
CA ARG A 36 -7.66 -15.23 9.70
C ARG A 36 -7.06 -13.85 9.39
N ILE A 37 -7.18 -13.42 8.14
CA ILE A 37 -6.88 -12.05 7.75
C ILE A 37 -7.80 -11.07 8.50
N CYS A 38 -7.31 -9.90 8.87
CA CYS A 38 -8.10 -8.86 9.51
C CYS A 38 -9.29 -8.51 8.61
N LEU A 39 -10.50 -8.73 9.13
CA LEU A 39 -11.74 -8.44 8.43
C LEU A 39 -11.93 -6.93 8.22
N GLY A 40 -11.22 -6.10 8.99
CA GLY A 40 -11.30 -4.65 8.95
C GLY A 40 -10.45 -3.98 7.87
N ILE A 41 -9.63 -4.70 7.10
CA ILE A 41 -8.67 -4.07 6.16
C ILE A 41 -9.35 -3.12 5.18
N GLY A 42 -10.44 -3.55 4.53
CA GLY A 42 -11.14 -2.71 3.55
C GLY A 42 -11.72 -1.44 4.18
N LEU A 43 -12.28 -1.57 5.38
CA LEU A 43 -12.82 -0.43 6.13
C LEU A 43 -11.68 0.52 6.55
N THR A 44 -10.63 -0.01 7.17
CA THR A 44 -9.51 0.78 7.67
C THR A 44 -8.77 1.52 6.56
N MET A 45 -8.59 0.92 5.37
CA MET A 45 -7.97 1.61 4.24
C MET A 45 -8.80 2.82 3.79
N LEU A 46 -10.12 2.67 3.65
CA LEU A 46 -10.99 3.79 3.32
C LEU A 46 -10.91 4.92 4.36
N TYR A 47 -10.92 4.56 5.65
CA TYR A 47 -10.77 5.55 6.73
C TYR A 47 -9.41 6.25 6.70
N LEU A 48 -8.32 5.50 6.45
CA LEU A 48 -6.97 6.05 6.37
C LEU A 48 -6.86 7.03 5.20
N GLU A 49 -7.31 6.62 4.01
CA GLU A 49 -7.30 7.47 2.81
C GLU A 49 -8.10 8.75 3.04
N TYR A 50 -9.31 8.62 3.60
CA TYR A 50 -10.16 9.78 3.92
C TYR A 50 -9.50 10.71 4.95
N TYR A 51 -9.00 10.15 6.05
CA TYR A 51 -8.43 10.94 7.14
C TYR A 51 -7.15 11.65 6.69
N VAL A 52 -6.24 10.94 6.02
CA VAL A 52 -5.00 11.51 5.50
C VAL A 52 -5.30 12.57 4.45
N ALA A 53 -6.22 12.31 3.51
CA ALA A 53 -6.61 13.31 2.52
C ALA A 53 -7.18 14.58 3.16
N ASN A 54 -8.04 14.44 4.17
CA ASN A 54 -8.59 15.58 4.89
C ASN A 54 -7.50 16.36 5.63
N MET A 55 -6.59 15.65 6.30
CA MET A 55 -5.47 16.26 7.04
C MET A 55 -4.51 17.00 6.10
N MET A 56 -4.21 16.43 4.93
CA MET A 56 -3.39 17.07 3.90
C MET A 56 -4.06 18.31 3.31
N ASN A 57 -5.39 18.32 3.21
CA ASN A 57 -6.14 19.42 2.63
C ASN A 57 -6.41 20.58 3.62
N GLU A 58 -6.63 20.28 4.89
CA GLU A 58 -7.00 21.31 5.89
C GLU A 58 -5.80 22.04 6.50
N PHE A 59 -4.61 21.43 6.51
CA PHE A 59 -3.44 21.97 7.19
C PHE A 59 -2.33 22.37 6.23
N GLU A 60 -1.64 23.47 6.54
CA GLU A 60 -0.36 23.81 5.89
C GLU A 60 0.76 23.03 6.60
N TRP A 61 1.29 22.01 5.94
CA TRP A 61 2.34 21.16 6.48
C TRP A 61 3.70 21.80 6.29
N LYS A 62 4.49 21.85 7.37
CA LYS A 62 5.87 22.33 7.36
C LYS A 62 6.76 21.28 7.99
N GLU A 63 7.92 21.08 7.38
CA GLU A 63 8.96 20.23 7.94
C GLU A 63 9.51 20.89 9.22
N VAL A 64 9.82 20.08 10.22
CA VAL A 64 10.48 20.56 11.43
C VAL A 64 11.98 20.57 11.14
N GLU A 65 12.62 21.73 11.25
CA GLU A 65 14.08 21.83 11.08
C GLU A 65 14.79 21.02 12.18
N GLY A 66 15.52 19.97 11.80
CA GLY A 66 16.45 19.25 12.69
C GLY A 66 16.29 17.73 12.82
N ASP A 67 15.37 17.09 12.10
CA ASP A 67 15.26 15.62 12.07
C ASP A 67 16.09 15.02 10.91
N GLU A 68 17.40 14.88 11.10
CA GLU A 68 18.29 13.95 10.36
C GLU A 68 18.70 12.75 11.21
#